data_AF-A0A7C7AKI6-F1
#
_entry.id   AF-A0A7C7AKI6-F1
#
_cell.length_a   1.000
_cell.length_b   1.000
_cell.length_c   1.000
_cell.angle_alpha   90.00
_cell.angle_beta   90.00
_cell.angle_gamma   90.00
#
_symmetry.space_group_name_H-M   'P 1'
#
loop_
_entity.id
_entity.type
_entity.pdbx_description
1 polymer ?
#
loop_
_entity_poly.entity_id
_entity_poly.type
_entity_poly.pdbx_seq_one_letter_code
_entity_poly.pdbx_strand_id
1 'polypeptide(L)'
;MIYDCIETFMDIENLKYNEAGSVSEYLVNYEELETGKRYLEIPEGIVEICTGTFSEYNSSDVVQSIYKSLSSPKDNINEWMKRLSRKQLVKITFPTEVGQTIREKAMYMVEKELRIRFLKLILPKTIEKLNKDSYPVLLDEIYVDRQNPYFTSLDGVLFSKDMKTLIRYPGYRTGNSYTVPEGVEKIKEGKLGGEYL
;
A
#
# COMPACT_ATOMS: atom_id res chain seq x y z
N MET A 1 -11.15 -8.84 -19.96
CA MET A 1 -12.45 -8.18 -19.70
C MET A 1 -12.19 -7.21 -18.56
N ILE A 2 -12.17 -5.91 -18.89
CA ILE A 2 -11.90 -4.82 -17.95
C ILE A 2 -13.08 -4.82 -16.98
N TYR A 3 -12.84 -5.16 -15.72
CA TYR A 3 -13.86 -4.97 -14.69
C TYR A 3 -13.80 -3.50 -14.28
N ASP A 4 -14.78 -2.74 -14.74
CA ASP A 4 -15.12 -1.44 -14.16
C ASP A 4 -15.46 -1.68 -12.68
N CYS A 5 -14.65 -1.10 -11.79
CA CYS A 5 -14.89 -1.14 -10.37
C CYS A 5 -16.15 -0.33 -10.06
N ILE A 6 -17.21 -1.02 -9.64
CA ILE A 6 -18.34 -0.38 -8.98
C ILE A 6 -17.84 0.06 -7.60
N GLU A 7 -17.63 1.37 -7.42
CA GLU A 7 -17.27 1.98 -6.14
C GLU A 7 -18.40 1.74 -5.12
N THR A 8 -18.18 0.81 -4.19
CA THR A 8 -19.11 0.56 -3.09
C THR A 8 -18.46 1.07 -1.81
N PHE A 9 -18.98 2.19 -1.31
CA PHE A 9 -18.47 2.90 -0.13
C PHE A 9 -18.99 2.24 1.15
N MET A 10 -18.21 1.35 1.76
CA MET A 10 -18.40 0.92 3.16
C MET A 10 -17.03 0.56 3.77
N ASP A 11 -16.34 1.53 4.39
CA ASP A 11 -15.05 1.35 5.07
C ASP A 11 -15.11 1.50 6.60
N ILE A 12 -16.28 1.86 7.15
CA ILE A 12 -16.41 2.23 8.57
C ILE A 12 -16.30 1.00 9.50
N GLU A 13 -16.85 -0.16 9.11
CA GLU A 13 -16.90 -1.35 9.99
C GLU A 13 -15.50 -1.92 10.30
N ASN A 14 -14.54 -1.66 9.42
CA ASN A 14 -13.18 -2.14 9.53
C ASN A 14 -12.26 -1.20 10.31
N LEU A 15 -12.70 0.03 10.60
CA LEU A 15 -11.92 1.02 11.35
C LEU A 15 -12.32 0.97 12.81
N LYS A 16 -11.34 0.80 13.72
CA LYS A 16 -11.55 1.00 15.15
C LYS A 16 -11.02 2.34 15.58
N TYR A 17 -11.74 2.95 16.52
CA TYR A 17 -11.48 4.28 17.02
C TYR A 17 -11.06 4.22 18.49
N ASN A 18 -10.13 5.08 18.88
CA ASN A 18 -9.82 5.30 20.29
C ASN A 18 -10.84 6.26 20.93
N GLU A 19 -10.72 6.49 22.25
CA GLU A 19 -11.61 7.38 23.01
C GLU A 19 -11.58 8.84 22.51
N ALA A 20 -10.53 9.25 21.79
CA ALA A 20 -10.41 10.57 21.19
C ALA A 20 -11.04 10.68 19.79
N GLY A 21 -11.60 9.59 19.25
CA GLY A 21 -12.18 9.54 17.92
C GLY A 21 -11.16 9.39 16.78
N SER A 22 -9.88 9.18 17.09
CA SER A 22 -8.83 8.90 16.10
C SER A 22 -8.88 7.44 15.66
N VAL A 23 -8.52 7.16 14.40
CA VAL A 23 -8.43 5.78 13.91
C VAL A 23 -7.19 5.12 14.49
N SER A 24 -7.39 4.08 15.30
CA SER A 24 -6.31 3.37 16.00
C SER A 24 -5.99 1.99 15.44
N GLU A 25 -6.94 1.35 14.73
CA GLU A 25 -6.75 0.03 14.15
C GLU A 25 -7.56 -0.09 12.86
N TYR A 26 -7.04 -0.83 11.88
CA TYR A 26 -7.77 -1.20 10.67
C TYR A 26 -7.76 -2.72 10.49
N LEU A 27 -8.95 -3.32 10.55
CA LEU A 27 -9.18 -4.73 10.29
C LEU A 27 -9.35 -4.95 8.78
N VAL A 28 -8.42 -5.66 8.17
CA VAL A 28 -8.41 -5.85 6.72
C VAL A 28 -9.46 -6.91 6.34
N ASN A 29 -10.41 -6.54 5.48
CA ASN A 29 -11.27 -7.52 4.82
C ASN A 29 -10.58 -8.08 3.55
N TYR A 30 -9.99 -9.27 3.67
CA TYR A 30 -9.29 -9.91 2.55
C TYR A 30 -10.23 -10.37 1.43
N GLU A 31 -11.51 -10.65 1.71
CA GLU A 31 -12.50 -11.00 0.68
C GLU A 31 -12.84 -9.78 -0.19
N GLU A 32 -13.01 -8.60 0.42
CA GLU A 32 -13.21 -7.33 -0.30
C GLU A 32 -11.99 -6.97 -1.16
N LEU A 33 -10.79 -7.18 -0.61
CA LEU A 33 -9.58 -7.10 -1.40
C LEU A 33 -9.73 -8.07 -2.59
N GLU A 34 -9.78 -9.39 -2.38
CA GLU A 34 -9.84 -10.39 -3.45
C GLU A 34 -10.89 -10.10 -4.55
N THR A 35 -12.05 -9.56 -4.17
CA THR A 35 -13.17 -9.23 -5.07
C THR A 35 -13.01 -7.88 -5.80
N GLY A 36 -12.03 -7.05 -5.44
CA GLY A 36 -11.59 -5.90 -6.25
C GLY A 36 -11.60 -4.54 -5.55
N LYS A 37 -11.98 -4.44 -4.28
CA LYS A 37 -11.95 -3.19 -3.53
C LYS A 37 -10.52 -2.89 -3.06
N ARG A 38 -9.76 -2.27 -3.96
CA ARG A 38 -8.32 -2.02 -3.81
C ARG A 38 -7.98 -0.62 -3.30
N TYR A 39 -8.94 0.07 -2.70
CA TYR A 39 -8.72 1.38 -2.10
C TYR A 39 -9.21 1.37 -0.66
N LEU A 40 -8.67 2.27 0.14
CA LEU A 40 -9.12 2.56 1.48
C LEU A 40 -9.49 4.02 1.57
N GLU A 41 -10.70 4.30 2.03
CA GLU A 41 -11.18 5.64 2.29
C GLU A 41 -11.34 5.88 3.78
N ILE A 42 -10.66 6.92 4.26
CA ILE A 42 -10.82 7.37 5.63
C ILE A 42 -12.07 8.26 5.69
N PRO A 43 -13.06 7.93 6.53
CA PRO A 43 -14.31 8.67 6.58
C PRO A 43 -14.13 10.14 6.94
N GLU A 44 -15.02 10.97 6.41
CA GLU A 44 -15.12 12.37 6.81
C GLU A 44 -15.40 12.51 8.32
N GLY A 45 -14.81 13.52 8.96
CA GLY A 45 -14.89 13.72 10.41
C GLY A 45 -13.69 13.15 11.18
N ILE A 46 -12.91 12.27 10.55
CA ILE A 46 -11.66 11.77 11.13
C ILE A 46 -10.59 12.84 11.03
N VAL A 47 -10.00 13.15 12.19
CA VAL A 47 -8.95 14.18 12.36
C VAL A 47 -7.55 13.59 12.47
N GLU A 48 -7.43 12.32 12.86
CA GLU A 48 -6.15 11.67 13.08
C GLU A 48 -6.16 10.16 12.76
N ILE A 49 -5.06 9.69 12.17
CA ILE A 49 -4.70 8.27 12.08
C ILE A 49 -3.49 8.01 12.98
N CYS A 50 -3.66 7.12 13.95
CA CYS A 50 -2.63 6.80 14.93
C CYS A 50 -1.43 6.05 14.32
N THR A 51 -0.30 6.09 15.03
CA THR A 51 0.85 5.25 14.69
C THR A 51 0.47 3.78 14.76
N GLY A 52 0.84 2.99 13.73
CA GLY A 52 0.63 1.55 13.76
C GLY A 52 -0.79 1.08 13.43
N THR A 53 -1.70 1.97 13.04
CA THR A 53 -3.07 1.62 12.60
C THR A 53 -3.09 0.50 11.55
N PHE A 54 -2.11 0.49 10.65
CA PHE A 54 -1.98 -0.52 9.59
C PHE A 54 -0.90 -1.57 9.87
N SER A 55 -0.47 -1.73 11.12
CA SER A 55 0.61 -2.67 11.46
C SER A 55 0.27 -4.11 11.10
N GLU A 56 -0.97 -4.55 11.34
CA GLU A 56 -1.46 -5.87 10.94
C GLU A 56 -1.40 -6.07 9.41
N TYR A 57 -1.98 -5.15 8.65
CA TYR A 57 -1.88 -5.16 7.19
C TYR A 57 -0.41 -5.18 6.70
N ASN A 58 0.42 -4.30 7.24
CA ASN A 58 1.82 -4.13 6.83
C ASN A 58 2.70 -5.35 7.20
N SER A 59 2.30 -6.12 8.21
CA SER A 59 2.97 -7.36 8.64
C SER A 59 2.36 -8.62 8.03
N SER A 60 1.28 -8.51 7.27
CA SER A 60 0.65 -9.64 6.58
C SER A 60 1.63 -10.36 5.67
N ASP A 61 1.45 -11.68 5.53
CA ASP A 61 2.29 -12.52 4.67
C ASP A 61 2.29 -12.02 3.22
N VAL A 62 1.18 -11.45 2.74
CA VAL A 62 1.04 -10.85 1.41
C VAL A 62 1.99 -9.65 1.26
N VAL A 63 1.86 -8.65 2.15
CA VAL A 63 2.69 -7.44 2.10
C VAL A 63 4.16 -7.76 2.32
N GLN A 64 4.47 -8.68 3.24
CA GLN A 64 5.84 -9.12 3.50
C GLN A 64 6.43 -9.90 2.33
N SER A 65 5.65 -10.72 1.64
CA SER A 65 6.10 -11.46 0.46
C SER A 65 6.38 -10.54 -0.71
N ILE A 66 5.50 -9.55 -0.94
CA ILE A 66 5.72 -8.52 -1.95
C ILE A 66 6.96 -7.69 -1.60
N TYR A 67 7.06 -7.18 -0.37
CA TYR A 67 8.19 -6.39 0.10
C TYR A 67 9.52 -7.14 -0.09
N LYS A 68 9.61 -8.39 0.38
CA LYS A 68 10.81 -9.23 0.20
C LYS A 68 11.16 -9.45 -1.27
N SER A 69 10.16 -9.60 -2.13
CA SER A 69 10.36 -9.82 -3.56
C SER A 69 10.86 -8.57 -4.29
N LEU A 70 10.43 -7.38 -3.86
CA LEU A 70 10.84 -6.11 -4.47
C LEU A 70 12.19 -5.61 -3.95
N SER A 71 12.47 -5.81 -2.66
CA SER A 71 13.69 -5.30 -2.02
C SER A 71 14.91 -6.21 -2.22
N SER A 72 14.76 -7.40 -2.81
CA SER A 72 15.89 -8.33 -3.03
C SER A 72 16.22 -8.52 -4.52
N PRO A 73 17.51 -8.49 -4.91
CA PRO A 73 17.91 -8.78 -6.29
C PRO A 73 17.52 -10.22 -6.71
N LYS A 74 17.40 -10.41 -8.04
CA LYS A 74 16.86 -11.59 -8.75
C LYS A 74 17.28 -12.97 -8.22
N ASP A 75 18.42 -13.09 -7.55
CA ASP A 75 18.96 -14.35 -7.03
C ASP A 75 18.18 -14.92 -5.84
N ASN A 76 17.50 -14.08 -5.05
CA ASN A 76 16.73 -14.53 -3.87
C ASN A 76 15.41 -15.23 -4.22
N ILE A 77 14.84 -14.96 -5.41
CA ILE A 77 13.63 -15.62 -5.90
C ILE A 77 13.83 -17.14 -6.01
N ASN A 78 15.02 -17.56 -6.44
CA ASN A 78 15.38 -18.97 -6.55
C ASN A 78 15.44 -19.65 -5.17
N GLU A 79 15.97 -18.96 -4.16
CA GLU A 79 16.04 -19.48 -2.79
C GLU A 79 14.67 -19.49 -2.10
N TRP A 80 13.83 -18.50 -2.38
CA TRP A 80 12.44 -18.46 -1.90
C TRP A 80 11.61 -19.62 -2.45
N MET A 81 11.72 -19.90 -3.76
CA MET A 81 11.07 -21.07 -4.39
C MET A 81 11.58 -22.40 -3.83
N LYS A 82 12.88 -22.51 -3.54
CA LYS A 82 13.44 -23.69 -2.83
C LYS A 82 12.86 -23.87 -1.43
N ARG A 83 12.54 -22.79 -0.71
CA ARG A 83 11.93 -22.87 0.63
C ARG A 83 10.46 -23.32 0.56
N LEU A 84 9.70 -22.82 -0.42
CA LEU A 84 8.31 -23.24 -0.65
C LEU A 84 8.23 -24.74 -1.02
N SER A 85 9.15 -25.21 -1.87
CA SER A 85 9.22 -26.64 -2.21
C SER A 85 9.65 -27.51 -1.04
N ARG A 86 10.64 -27.07 -0.24
CA ARG A 86 11.08 -27.76 0.99
C ARG A 86 9.97 -27.87 2.04
N LYS A 87 9.07 -26.89 2.14
CA LYS A 87 7.92 -26.90 3.07
C LYS A 87 6.75 -27.78 2.60
N GLN A 88 6.87 -28.51 1.47
CA GLN A 88 5.79 -29.30 0.85
C GLN A 88 4.48 -28.51 0.62
N LEU A 89 4.56 -27.18 0.51
CA LEU A 89 3.41 -26.33 0.16
C LEU A 89 3.01 -26.48 -1.33
N VAL A 90 3.65 -27.40 -2.05
CA VAL A 90 3.49 -27.68 -3.49
C VAL A 90 2.30 -28.62 -3.71
N LYS A 91 1.11 -28.12 -3.40
CA LYS A 91 -0.08 -28.37 -4.21
C LYS A 91 -0.49 -27.11 -5.00
N ILE A 92 0.43 -26.16 -5.16
CA ILE A 92 0.21 -25.02 -6.05
C ILE A 92 0.32 -25.55 -7.49
N THR A 93 -0.82 -25.83 -8.09
CA THR A 93 -0.91 -26.09 -9.53
C THR A 93 -0.75 -24.74 -10.24
N PHE A 94 0.33 -24.58 -10.99
CA PHE A 94 0.50 -23.44 -11.87
C PHE A 94 -0.33 -23.67 -13.15
N PRO A 95 -1.09 -22.67 -13.62
CA PRO A 95 -1.73 -22.76 -14.93
C PRO A 95 -0.72 -23.07 -16.03
N THR A 96 -1.16 -23.75 -17.10
CA THR A 96 -0.29 -24.11 -18.22
C THR A 96 0.27 -22.90 -18.98
N GLU A 97 -0.41 -21.75 -18.90
CA GLU A 97 0.09 -20.47 -19.42
C GLU A 97 1.26 -19.87 -18.63
N VAL A 98 1.51 -20.31 -17.40
CA VAL A 98 2.68 -19.88 -16.63
C VAL A 98 3.89 -20.64 -17.14
N GLY A 99 4.90 -19.91 -17.64
CA GLY A 99 6.11 -20.50 -18.16
C GLY A 99 6.83 -21.41 -17.16
N GLN A 100 7.69 -22.29 -17.67
CA GLN A 100 8.26 -23.38 -16.87
C GLN A 100 9.41 -22.93 -15.95
N THR A 101 9.98 -21.75 -16.20
CA THR A 101 11.13 -21.28 -15.42
C THR A 101 10.73 -20.90 -13.99
N ILE A 102 11.70 -20.97 -13.09
CA ILE A 102 11.52 -20.54 -11.69
C ILE A 102 11.10 -19.06 -11.64
N ARG A 103 11.66 -18.25 -12.55
CA ARG A 103 11.37 -16.82 -12.64
C ARG A 103 9.92 -16.55 -13.02
N GLU A 104 9.38 -17.24 -14.04
CA GLU A 104 8.00 -17.04 -14.49
C GLU A 104 6.99 -17.46 -13.42
N LYS A 105 7.23 -18.60 -12.75
CA LYS A 105 6.38 -19.05 -11.64
C LYS A 105 6.42 -18.11 -10.45
N ALA A 106 7.59 -17.57 -10.12
CA ALA A 106 7.73 -16.59 -9.05
C ALA A 106 7.03 -15.27 -9.40
N MET A 107 7.18 -14.77 -10.63
CA MET A 107 6.48 -13.58 -11.10
C MET A 107 4.96 -13.78 -11.04
N TYR A 108 4.46 -14.93 -11.49
CA TYR A 108 3.03 -15.27 -11.37
C TYR A 108 2.53 -15.25 -9.92
N MET A 109 3.31 -15.79 -8.97
CA MET A 109 2.94 -15.74 -7.55
C MET A 109 2.94 -14.30 -7.03
N VAL A 110 3.98 -13.52 -7.33
CA VAL A 110 4.05 -12.10 -6.95
C VAL A 110 2.89 -11.33 -7.55
N GLU A 111 2.54 -11.55 -8.82
CA GLU A 111 1.38 -10.95 -9.47
C GLU A 111 0.07 -11.35 -8.78
N LYS A 112 -0.06 -12.60 -8.32
CA LYS A 112 -1.23 -13.05 -7.54
C LYS A 112 -1.31 -12.34 -6.19
N GLU A 113 -0.20 -12.23 -5.46
CA GLU A 113 -0.13 -11.52 -4.18
C GLU A 113 -0.34 -10.01 -4.36
N LEU A 114 0.19 -9.42 -5.43
CA LEU A 114 -0.01 -8.03 -5.82
C LEU A 114 -1.47 -7.72 -6.17
N ARG A 115 -2.27 -8.73 -6.52
CA ARG A 115 -3.72 -8.53 -6.57
C ARG A 115 -4.16 -8.14 -5.17
N ILE A 116 -3.81 -8.87 -4.12
CA ILE A 116 -4.38 -8.74 -2.77
C ILE A 116 -3.75 -7.63 -1.92
N ARG A 117 -3.74 -6.38 -2.42
CA ARG A 117 -3.25 -5.20 -1.68
C ARG A 117 -4.10 -3.96 -1.90
N PHE A 118 -3.92 -2.96 -1.03
CA PHE A 118 -4.41 -1.60 -1.30
C PHE A 118 -3.54 -0.94 -2.36
N LEU A 119 -4.16 -0.37 -3.38
CA LEU A 119 -3.53 0.47 -4.39
C LEU A 119 -3.61 1.94 -3.99
N LYS A 120 -4.73 2.35 -3.37
CA LYS A 120 -5.04 3.76 -3.09
C LYS A 120 -5.46 3.98 -1.65
N LEU A 121 -5.00 5.09 -1.07
CA LEU A 121 -5.53 5.65 0.17
C LEU A 121 -6.21 6.99 -0.12
N ILE A 122 -7.44 7.19 0.35
CA ILE A 122 -8.23 8.41 0.18
C ILE A 122 -8.36 9.07 1.56
N LEU A 123 -7.88 10.31 1.66
CA LEU A 123 -7.89 11.09 2.90
C LEU A 123 -8.92 12.24 2.83
N PRO A 124 -9.74 12.42 3.89
CA PRO A 124 -10.81 13.41 3.93
C PRO A 124 -10.28 14.82 4.16
N LYS A 125 -11.15 15.83 4.07
CA LYS A 125 -10.76 17.23 4.36
C LYS A 125 -10.49 17.46 5.86
N THR A 126 -11.07 16.65 6.74
CA THR A 126 -10.90 16.77 8.20
C THR A 126 -9.59 16.24 8.72
N ILE A 127 -8.81 15.47 7.94
CA ILE A 127 -7.58 14.89 8.48
C ILE A 127 -6.56 15.98 8.76
N GLU A 128 -6.09 16.05 10.01
CA GLU A 128 -5.14 17.05 10.48
C GLU A 128 -3.80 16.43 10.84
N LYS A 129 -3.82 15.19 11.35
CA LYS A 129 -2.64 14.50 11.87
C LYS A 129 -2.44 13.14 11.23
N LEU A 130 -1.25 12.95 10.68
CA LEU A 130 -0.81 11.70 10.12
C LEU A 130 0.54 11.30 10.71
N ASN A 131 0.52 10.25 11.53
CA ASN A 131 1.65 9.82 12.32
C ASN A 131 2.67 8.99 11.51
N LYS A 132 3.72 8.50 12.18
CA LYS A 132 4.65 7.54 11.58
C LYS A 132 3.91 6.21 11.39
N ASP A 133 4.15 5.52 10.27
CA ASP A 133 3.57 4.21 9.97
C ASP A 133 2.02 4.14 10.01
N SER A 134 1.35 5.30 9.91
CA SER A 134 -0.12 5.42 9.86
C SER A 134 -0.68 5.18 8.46
N TYR A 135 0.07 4.47 7.59
CA TYR A 135 -0.29 4.24 6.19
C TYR A 135 -0.01 2.78 5.82
N PRO A 136 -0.80 2.21 4.91
CA PRO A 136 -0.39 1.02 4.17
C PRO A 136 0.95 1.27 3.45
N VAL A 137 1.87 0.30 3.50
CA VAL A 137 3.23 0.48 2.94
C VAL A 137 3.24 0.37 1.41
N LEU A 138 2.42 -0.52 0.85
CA LEU A 138 2.43 -0.86 -0.59
C LEU A 138 1.31 -0.18 -1.37
N LEU A 139 1.26 1.15 -1.37
CA LEU A 139 0.33 1.94 -2.18
C LEU A 139 0.95 2.36 -3.52
N ASP A 140 0.10 2.61 -4.51
CA ASP A 140 0.44 3.26 -5.79
C ASP A 140 0.22 4.76 -5.70
N GLU A 141 -0.84 5.17 -4.99
CA GLU A 141 -1.22 6.56 -4.82
C GLU A 141 -1.92 6.84 -3.48
N ILE A 142 -1.76 8.07 -3.02
CA ILE A 142 -2.49 8.66 -1.91
C ILE A 142 -3.26 9.85 -2.47
N TYR A 143 -4.57 9.90 -2.28
CA TYR A 143 -5.41 11.04 -2.60
C TYR A 143 -5.75 11.80 -1.32
N VAL A 144 -5.82 13.12 -1.44
CA VAL A 144 -6.28 14.00 -0.36
C VAL A 144 -7.38 14.88 -0.92
N ASP A 145 -8.47 15.03 -0.16
CA ASP A 145 -9.51 15.98 -0.49
C ASP A 145 -8.91 17.38 -0.72
N ARG A 146 -9.36 18.05 -1.80
CA ARG A 146 -8.82 19.36 -2.20
C ARG A 146 -9.04 20.44 -1.14
N GLN A 147 -10.09 20.30 -0.33
CA GLN A 147 -10.44 21.21 0.76
C GLN A 147 -9.65 20.94 2.05
N ASN A 148 -8.84 19.89 2.11
CA ASN A 148 -7.98 19.64 3.27
C ASN A 148 -7.00 20.83 3.46
N PRO A 149 -6.94 21.45 4.66
CA PRO A 149 -6.09 22.63 4.89
C PRO A 149 -4.64 22.29 5.28
N TYR A 150 -4.34 21.03 5.61
CA TYR A 150 -3.03 20.60 6.12
C TYR A 150 -2.19 19.83 5.10
N PHE A 151 -2.84 19.11 4.20
CA PHE A 151 -2.20 18.21 3.24
C PHE A 151 -2.71 18.41 1.82
N THR A 152 -1.91 17.96 0.86
CA THR A 152 -2.33 17.83 -0.53
C THR A 152 -1.66 16.63 -1.17
N SER A 153 -2.23 16.16 -2.27
CA SER A 153 -1.63 15.14 -3.09
C SER A 153 -1.37 15.70 -4.48
N LEU A 154 -0.15 15.48 -4.97
CA LEU A 154 0.22 15.77 -6.35
C LEU A 154 0.67 14.46 -6.99
N ASP A 155 0.02 14.10 -8.09
CA ASP A 155 0.20 12.85 -8.83
C ASP A 155 0.11 11.60 -7.94
N GLY A 156 -0.59 11.62 -6.80
CA GLY A 156 -0.67 10.48 -5.89
C GLY A 156 0.44 10.43 -4.83
N VAL A 157 1.33 11.42 -4.77
CA VAL A 157 2.34 11.60 -3.73
C VAL A 157 1.84 12.62 -2.71
N LEU A 158 1.98 12.31 -1.42
CA LEU A 158 1.47 13.14 -0.32
C LEU A 158 2.48 14.24 0.07
N PHE A 159 1.99 15.47 0.16
CA PHE A 159 2.74 16.67 0.56
C PHE A 159 2.04 17.43 1.68
N SER A 160 2.78 18.34 2.33
CA SER A 160 2.17 19.42 3.11
C SER A 160 1.35 20.32 2.21
N LYS A 161 0.34 21.02 2.75
CA LYS A 161 -0.56 21.88 1.94
C LYS A 161 0.19 22.94 1.13
N ASP A 162 1.27 23.48 1.70
CA ASP A 162 2.15 24.47 1.06
C ASP A 162 3.13 23.86 0.05
N MET A 163 3.08 22.54 -0.18
CA MET A 163 3.98 21.77 -1.05
C MET A 163 5.46 21.84 -0.68
N LYS A 164 5.84 22.40 0.47
CA LYS A 164 7.25 22.52 0.87
C LYS A 164 7.85 21.23 1.41
N THR A 165 7.02 20.28 1.84
CA THR A 165 7.47 19.01 2.40
C THR A 165 6.85 17.83 1.66
N LEU A 166 7.68 16.96 1.08
CA LEU A 166 7.26 15.63 0.64
C LEU A 166 7.04 14.78 1.89
N ILE A 167 5.77 14.50 2.18
CA ILE A 167 5.38 13.73 3.36
C ILE A 167 5.44 12.26 3.05
N ARG A 168 4.88 11.75 1.95
CA ARG A 168 4.92 10.31 1.66
C ARG A 168 4.90 10.03 0.16
N TYR A 169 5.92 9.32 -0.29
CA TYR A 169 5.93 8.63 -1.57
C TYR A 169 5.31 7.23 -1.42
N PRO A 170 4.35 6.84 -2.29
CA PRO A 170 3.76 5.50 -2.26
C PRO A 170 4.79 4.40 -2.56
N GLY A 171 4.83 3.35 -1.73
CA GLY A 171 5.89 2.34 -1.75
C GLY A 171 5.89 1.39 -2.96
N TYR A 172 4.79 1.32 -3.70
CA TYR A 172 4.67 0.51 -4.92
C TYR A 172 4.36 1.37 -6.16
N ARG A 173 4.58 2.69 -6.10
CA ARG A 173 4.39 3.52 -7.27
C ARG A 173 5.24 3.01 -8.44
N THR A 174 4.58 2.66 -9.53
CA THR A 174 5.24 2.14 -10.73
C THR A 174 5.87 3.29 -11.52
N GLY A 175 7.12 3.10 -11.97
CA GLY A 175 7.89 4.11 -12.68
C GLY A 175 9.36 4.08 -12.26
N ASN A 176 10.25 4.35 -13.21
CA ASN A 176 11.70 4.28 -12.96
C ASN A 176 12.28 5.58 -12.38
N SER A 177 11.49 6.64 -12.34
CA SER A 177 11.92 7.96 -11.87
C SER A 177 10.73 8.78 -11.41
N TYR A 178 10.96 9.62 -10.40
CA TYR A 178 10.03 10.65 -9.97
C TYR A 178 10.80 11.96 -9.77
N THR A 179 10.34 13.02 -10.42
CA THR A 179 10.91 14.36 -10.24
C THR A 179 10.18 15.06 -9.11
N VAL A 180 10.90 15.38 -8.05
CA VAL A 180 10.34 16.17 -6.94
C VAL A 180 10.00 17.56 -7.48
N PRO A 181 8.76 18.06 -7.26
CA PRO A 181 8.35 19.38 -7.72
C PRO A 181 9.26 20.51 -7.22
N GLU A 182 9.41 21.55 -8.02
CA GLU A 182 10.13 22.77 -7.61
C GLU A 182 9.46 23.40 -6.38
N GLY A 183 10.28 23.89 -5.44
CA GLY A 183 9.80 24.50 -4.18
C GLY A 183 9.63 23.53 -3.01
N VAL A 184 9.80 22.22 -3.22
CA VAL A 184 9.93 21.26 -2.11
C VAL A 184 11.27 21.51 -1.41
N GLU A 185 11.21 21.86 -0.13
CA GLU A 185 12.37 22.18 0.71
C GLU A 185 12.82 20.97 1.54
N LYS A 186 11.90 20.04 1.85
CA LYS A 186 12.17 18.91 2.75
C LYS A 186 11.53 17.61 2.25
N ILE A 187 12.23 16.51 2.49
CA ILE A 187 11.69 15.15 2.32
C ILE A 187 11.67 14.52 3.71
N LYS A 188 10.50 14.06 4.16
CA LYS A 188 10.38 13.44 5.48
C LYS A 188 11.12 12.09 5.49
N GLU A 189 12.01 11.92 6.47
CA GLU A 189 12.88 10.75 6.60
C GLU A 189 12.08 9.43 6.65
N GLY A 190 12.52 8.40 5.92
CA GLY A 190 11.83 7.10 5.80
C GLY A 190 10.60 7.07 4.87
N LYS A 191 10.43 8.08 4.00
CA LYS A 191 9.21 8.25 3.19
C LYS A 191 9.39 8.51 1.69
N LEU A 192 10.60 8.30 1.15
CA LEU A 192 10.74 7.72 -0.19
C LEU A 192 10.49 6.22 -0.02
N GLY A 193 9.80 5.57 -0.95
CA GLY A 193 9.19 4.26 -0.72
C GLY A 193 10.20 3.19 -0.31
N GLY A 194 10.05 2.63 0.90
CA GLY A 194 11.02 1.72 1.47
C GLY A 194 12.33 2.43 1.79
N GLU A 195 13.12 1.88 2.69
CA GLU A 195 14.56 2.08 2.54
C GLU A 195 14.96 1.64 1.10
N TYR A 196 16.11 2.10 0.59
CA TYR A 196 16.77 1.62 -0.64
C TYR A 196 16.45 2.38 -1.95
N LEU A 197 17.10 3.55 -2.10
CA LEU A 197 17.84 3.89 -3.33
C LEU A 197 19.27 3.36 -3.19
#